data_AF-A0A9D1S837-F1
#
_entry.id   AF-A0A9D1S837-F1
#
_cell.length_a   1.000
_cell.length_b   1.000
_cell.length_c   1.000
_cell.angle_alpha   90.00
_cell.angle_beta   90.00
_cell.angle_gamma   90.00
#
_symmetry.space_group_name_H-M   'P 1'
#
loop_
_entity.id
_entity.type
_entity.pdbx_description
1 polymer ?
#
loop_
_entity_poly.entity_id
_entity_poly.type
_entity_poly.pdbx_seq_one_letter_code
_entity_poly.pdbx_strand_id
1 'polypeptide(L)'
;MSELSLHERFAIIALNGLQVETMTVAKKLAVRGIMAAEILEKYLNEDSLSKQVDMDFRKILISSKRKLKSAEERFTKELKEKGLLSVIPSILNCDMYYVTSGVEVSEYLCDGAEYTRQTEGIRAELLEDGEISSEIIFLWWLMRESSCFYDLFSPLEIDKITQRLNEIHLNSKVAKELFNLKLQRKTEQIYAKYLKKKHEIFTTALGTGFLFIVPFFERKESVFIDVEQWFSDKDKRLSSVLDRFALKGHVVSVIRTGQTPLIKVDNIYYECIPTQVVVKVPIQGVRLRRYVMT
;
A
#
# COMPACT_ATOMS: atom_id res chain seq x y z
N MET A 1 17.08 -11.34 -16.18
CA MET A 1 16.84 -10.09 -15.42
C MET A 1 17.61 -10.21 -14.12
N SER A 2 18.25 -9.14 -13.67
CA SER A 2 19.01 -9.13 -12.41
C SER A 2 18.09 -9.44 -11.24
N GLU A 3 18.55 -10.30 -10.33
CA GLU A 3 17.90 -10.54 -9.05
C GLU A 3 17.84 -9.22 -8.26
N LEU A 4 16.63 -8.80 -7.88
CA LEU A 4 16.43 -7.59 -7.10
C LEU A 4 16.90 -7.82 -5.67
N SER A 5 17.53 -6.82 -5.07
CA SER A 5 17.87 -6.90 -3.65
C SER A 5 16.63 -6.71 -2.77
N LEU A 6 16.67 -7.15 -1.51
CA LEU A 6 15.55 -7.05 -0.56
C LEU A 6 14.97 -5.63 -0.44
N HIS A 7 15.82 -4.60 -0.41
CA HIS A 7 15.39 -3.21 -0.30
C HIS A 7 14.70 -2.73 -1.57
N GLU A 8 15.12 -3.19 -2.75
CA GLU A 8 14.46 -2.90 -4.02
C GLU A 8 13.09 -3.59 -4.09
N ARG A 9 13.04 -4.89 -3.74
CA ARG A 9 11.80 -5.64 -3.64
C ARG A 9 10.80 -4.96 -2.71
N PHE A 10 11.27 -4.54 -1.52
CA PHE A 10 10.42 -3.82 -0.58
C PHE A 10 10.04 -2.43 -1.08
N ALA A 11 10.95 -1.70 -1.75
CA ALA A 11 10.67 -0.36 -2.27
C ALA A 11 9.60 -0.38 -3.36
N ILE A 12 9.60 -1.38 -4.24
CA ILE A 12 8.55 -1.59 -5.26
C ILE A 12 7.17 -1.69 -4.60
N ILE A 13 7.06 -2.42 -3.49
CA ILE A 13 5.80 -2.59 -2.76
C ILE A 13 5.44 -1.33 -1.97
N ALA A 14 6.42 -0.75 -1.30
CA ALA A 14 6.21 0.32 -0.34
C ALA A 14 6.01 1.69 -1.01
N LEU A 15 6.57 1.96 -2.18
CA LEU A 15 6.44 3.26 -2.85
C LEU A 15 5.20 3.35 -3.74
N ASN A 16 4.72 2.23 -4.29
CA ASN A 16 3.60 2.21 -5.24
C ASN A 16 2.35 2.91 -4.69
N GLY A 17 1.85 3.90 -5.43
CA GLY A 17 0.66 4.68 -5.10
C GLY A 17 0.85 5.68 -3.94
N LEU A 18 2.09 5.98 -3.53
CA LEU A 18 2.36 7.09 -2.60
C LEU A 18 2.53 8.40 -3.37
N GLN A 19 1.97 9.49 -2.83
CA GLN A 19 2.18 10.85 -3.35
C GLN A 19 3.66 11.22 -3.40
N VAL A 20 4.11 12.06 -4.32
CA VAL A 20 5.53 12.42 -4.49
C VAL A 20 5.92 13.65 -3.66
N GLU A 21 5.05 14.65 -3.57
CA GLU A 21 5.38 16.00 -3.09
C GLU A 21 5.53 16.04 -1.56
N THR A 22 4.72 15.24 -0.87
CA THR A 22 4.52 15.33 0.58
C THR A 22 5.22 14.16 1.29
N MET A 23 5.93 14.47 2.39
CA MET A 23 6.58 13.46 3.24
C MET A 23 5.64 13.08 4.39
N THR A 24 4.71 12.19 4.06
CA THR A 24 3.56 11.88 4.89
C THR A 24 3.88 10.75 5.85
N VAL A 25 2.95 10.37 6.74
CA VAL A 25 3.25 9.30 7.71
C VAL A 25 3.52 7.98 6.97
N ALA A 26 2.69 7.64 5.99
CA ALA A 26 2.86 6.44 5.17
C ALA A 26 4.20 6.46 4.42
N LYS A 27 4.57 7.60 3.83
CA LYS A 27 5.86 7.73 3.13
C LYS A 27 7.05 7.65 4.08
N LYS A 28 7.00 8.31 5.24
CA LYS A 28 8.08 8.20 6.26
C LYS A 28 8.30 6.75 6.68
N LEU A 29 7.22 6.00 6.90
CA LEU A 29 7.30 4.59 7.25
C LEU A 29 7.86 3.75 6.11
N ALA A 30 7.39 3.95 4.88
CA ALA A 30 7.93 3.29 3.70
C ALA A 30 9.43 3.53 3.55
N VAL A 31 9.89 4.78 3.59
CA VAL A 31 11.32 5.12 3.47
C VAL A 31 12.15 4.55 4.62
N ARG A 32 11.66 4.59 5.87
CA ARG A 32 12.33 3.92 6.99
C ARG A 32 12.43 2.41 6.79
N GLY A 33 11.37 1.80 6.26
CA GLY A 33 11.35 0.38 5.91
C GLY A 33 12.38 0.05 4.83
N ILE A 34 12.50 0.85 3.77
CA ILE A 34 13.52 0.63 2.71
C ILE A 34 14.94 0.77 3.29
N MET A 35 15.19 1.76 4.15
CA MET A 35 16.46 1.88 4.86
C MET A 35 16.75 0.68 5.78
N ALA A 36 15.73 0.13 6.42
CA ALA A 36 15.88 -1.05 7.26
C ALA A 36 16.13 -2.31 6.43
N ALA A 37 15.49 -2.43 5.26
CA ALA A 37 15.71 -3.52 4.32
C ALA A 37 17.17 -3.57 3.85
N GLU A 38 17.76 -2.43 3.49
CA GLU A 38 19.18 -2.32 3.11
C GLU A 38 20.15 -2.80 4.22
N ILE A 39 19.75 -2.67 5.49
CA ILE A 39 20.51 -3.25 6.61
C ILE A 39 20.30 -4.75 6.72
N LEU A 40 19.05 -5.21 6.61
CA LEU A 40 18.66 -6.61 6.75
C LEU A 40 19.21 -7.50 5.63
N GLU A 41 19.49 -6.95 4.45
CA GLU A 41 20.13 -7.67 3.34
C GLU A 41 21.41 -8.40 3.75
N LYS A 42 22.18 -7.79 4.65
CA LYS A 42 23.44 -8.35 5.15
C LYS A 42 23.25 -9.60 6.02
N TYR A 43 22.01 -9.92 6.39
CA TYR A 43 21.67 -10.99 7.31
C TYR A 43 20.73 -12.04 6.69
N LEU A 44 20.53 -12.04 5.36
CA LEU A 44 19.64 -12.99 4.68
C LEU A 44 20.04 -14.45 4.91
N ASN A 45 21.34 -14.72 4.99
CA ASN A 45 21.91 -16.06 5.16
C ASN A 45 22.52 -16.28 6.55
N GLU A 46 22.22 -15.41 7.52
CA GLU A 46 22.79 -15.46 8.87
C GLU A 46 21.78 -16.05 9.86
N ASP A 47 22.26 -16.83 10.84
CA ASP A 47 21.41 -17.45 11.86
C ASP A 47 21.01 -16.49 13.00
N SER A 48 21.55 -15.26 13.01
CA SER A 48 21.20 -14.23 13.99
C SER A 48 21.49 -12.81 13.51
N LEU A 49 20.77 -11.84 14.08
CA LEU A 49 20.99 -10.41 13.89
C LEU A 49 22.06 -9.89 14.86
N SER A 50 22.97 -9.08 14.34
CA SER A 50 23.95 -8.39 15.19
C SER A 50 23.29 -7.39 16.13
N LYS A 51 23.86 -7.18 17.33
CA LYS A 51 23.47 -6.08 18.23
C LYS A 51 23.56 -4.70 17.57
N GLN A 52 24.38 -4.57 16.51
CA GLN A 52 24.49 -3.35 15.72
C GLN A 52 23.17 -2.98 15.00
N VAL A 53 22.35 -3.99 14.65
CA VAL A 53 21.07 -3.79 13.95
C VAL A 53 20.11 -2.96 14.79
N ASP A 54 20.01 -3.22 16.09
CA ASP A 54 19.15 -2.43 16.99
C ASP A 54 19.58 -0.95 17.04
N MET A 55 20.89 -0.69 17.11
CA MET A 55 21.42 0.67 17.11
C MET A 55 21.13 1.38 15.78
N ASP A 56 21.25 0.70 14.65
CA ASP A 56 21.00 1.28 13.34
C ASP A 56 19.50 1.54 13.11
N PHE A 57 18.63 0.67 13.61
CA PHE A 57 17.18 0.87 13.56
C PHE A 57 16.74 2.05 14.43
N ARG A 58 17.35 2.22 15.61
CA ARG A 58 17.14 3.43 16.43
C ARG A 58 17.53 4.70 15.68
N LYS A 59 18.65 4.69 14.95
CA LYS A 59 19.06 5.84 14.09
C LYS A 59 18.05 6.10 12.97
N ILE A 60 17.50 5.06 12.35
CA ILE A 60 16.44 5.19 11.33
C ILE A 60 15.18 5.83 11.95
N LEU A 61 14.74 5.35 13.10
CA LEU A 61 13.53 5.80 13.79
C LEU A 61 13.55 7.32 14.11
N ILE A 62 14.71 7.82 14.54
CA ILE A 62 14.91 9.24 14.88
C ILE A 62 15.33 10.10 13.68
N SER A 63 15.43 9.53 12.48
CA SER A 63 15.86 10.27 11.29
C SER A 63 14.97 11.49 11.02
N SER A 64 15.61 12.61 10.69
CA SER A 64 14.94 13.86 10.38
C SER A 64 14.23 13.81 9.03
N LYS A 65 13.25 14.70 8.80
CA LYS A 65 12.54 14.82 7.52
C LYS A 65 13.51 15.00 6.34
N ARG A 66 14.59 15.78 6.53
CA ARG A 66 15.64 16.00 5.52
C ARG A 66 16.37 14.71 5.16
N LYS A 67 16.75 13.92 6.17
CA LYS A 67 17.43 12.62 5.95
C LYS A 67 16.53 11.62 5.23
N LEU A 68 15.24 11.57 5.60
CA LEU A 68 14.27 10.72 4.92
C LEU A 68 14.05 11.16 3.46
N LYS A 69 13.99 12.46 3.18
CA LYS A 69 13.88 12.96 1.80
C LYS A 69 15.09 12.59 0.96
N SER A 70 16.30 12.76 1.50
CA SER A 70 17.53 12.34 0.79
C SER A 70 17.57 10.83 0.54
N ALA A 71 17.08 10.01 1.48
CA ALA A 71 16.96 8.57 1.27
C ALA A 71 15.92 8.23 0.19
N GLU A 72 14.74 8.87 0.22
CA GLU A 72 13.71 8.74 -0.82
C GLU A 72 14.28 9.07 -2.21
N GLU A 73 14.97 10.20 -2.36
CA GLU A 73 15.59 10.63 -3.63
C GLU A 73 16.60 9.60 -4.14
N ARG A 74 17.42 9.01 -3.25
CA ARG A 74 18.38 7.95 -3.62
C ARG A 74 17.67 6.69 -4.13
N PHE A 75 16.75 6.13 -3.36
CA PHE A 75 16.07 4.88 -3.72
C PHE A 75 15.18 5.04 -4.95
N THR A 76 14.48 6.18 -5.07
CA THR A 76 13.64 6.44 -6.25
C THR A 76 14.48 6.65 -7.51
N LYS A 77 15.67 7.27 -7.40
CA LYS A 77 16.61 7.39 -8.53
C LYS A 77 17.09 6.01 -9.00
N GLU A 78 17.49 5.15 -8.07
CA GLU A 78 17.93 3.78 -8.38
C GLU A 78 16.86 2.96 -9.10
N LEU A 79 15.62 2.96 -8.58
CA LEU A 79 14.52 2.25 -9.24
C LEU A 79 14.16 2.84 -10.61
N LYS A 80 14.25 4.17 -10.78
CA LYS A 80 14.04 4.83 -12.08
C LYS A 80 15.09 4.41 -13.11
N GLU A 81 16.36 4.35 -12.72
CA GLU A 81 17.47 3.91 -13.59
C GLU A 81 17.29 2.45 -14.03
N LYS A 82 16.66 1.62 -13.20
CA LYS A 82 16.28 0.23 -13.53
C LYS A 82 14.96 0.10 -14.30
N GLY A 83 14.25 1.20 -14.55
CA GLY A 83 12.93 1.18 -15.21
C GLY A 83 11.80 0.60 -14.36
N LEU A 84 11.99 0.52 -13.04
CA LEU A 84 11.05 -0.10 -12.09
C LEU A 84 10.11 0.91 -11.43
N LEU A 85 10.34 2.20 -11.63
CA LEU A 85 9.58 3.29 -11.01
C LEU A 85 9.41 4.45 -11.98
N SER A 86 8.20 4.98 -12.08
CA SER A 86 7.85 6.21 -12.76
C SER A 86 7.05 7.13 -11.84
N VAL A 87 6.81 8.36 -12.29
CA VAL A 87 5.94 9.31 -11.61
C VAL A 87 4.79 9.63 -12.56
N ILE A 88 3.57 9.48 -12.08
CA ILE A 88 2.34 9.71 -12.84
C ILE A 88 1.43 10.70 -12.09
N PRO A 89 0.44 11.31 -12.76
CA PRO A 89 -0.64 12.01 -12.06
C PRO A 89 -1.31 11.09 -11.05
N SER A 90 -1.59 11.58 -9.85
CA SER A 90 -2.27 10.76 -8.84
C SER A 90 -3.72 10.51 -9.22
N ILE A 91 -4.23 9.35 -8.79
CA ILE A 91 -5.65 9.02 -8.88
C ILE A 91 -6.54 10.06 -8.19
N LEU A 92 -5.99 10.79 -7.21
CA LEU A 92 -6.66 11.91 -6.55
C LEU A 92 -7.01 13.03 -7.51
N ASN A 93 -6.28 13.19 -8.61
CA ASN A 93 -6.62 14.19 -9.63
C ASN A 93 -7.90 13.81 -10.41
N CYS A 94 -8.49 12.64 -10.18
CA CYS A 94 -9.82 12.25 -10.64
C CYS A 94 -10.92 12.52 -9.59
N ASP A 95 -10.55 12.83 -8.34
CA ASP A 95 -11.50 13.15 -7.27
C ASP A 95 -12.16 14.50 -7.49
N MET A 96 -13.47 14.58 -7.29
CA MET A 96 -14.26 15.79 -7.47
C MET A 96 -13.69 16.99 -6.69
N TYR A 97 -13.21 16.80 -5.45
CA TYR A 97 -12.69 17.90 -4.64
C TYR A 97 -11.32 18.37 -5.12
N TYR A 98 -10.46 17.45 -5.54
CA TYR A 98 -9.16 17.82 -6.12
C TYR A 98 -9.33 18.54 -7.45
N VAL A 99 -10.20 18.04 -8.33
CA VAL A 99 -10.53 18.68 -9.62
C VAL A 99 -11.06 20.10 -9.39
N THR A 100 -12.01 20.28 -8.47
CA THR A 100 -12.57 21.62 -8.18
C THR A 100 -11.58 22.57 -7.52
N SER A 101 -10.62 22.04 -6.73
CA SER A 101 -9.55 22.84 -6.12
C SER A 101 -8.44 23.25 -7.09
N GLY A 102 -8.34 22.60 -8.25
CA GLY A 102 -7.26 22.81 -9.23
C GLY A 102 -5.87 22.36 -8.73
N VAL A 103 -5.82 21.53 -7.68
CA VAL A 103 -4.58 20.98 -7.14
C VAL A 103 -4.22 19.72 -7.92
N GLU A 104 -3.05 19.72 -8.54
CA GLU A 104 -2.46 18.53 -9.15
C GLU A 104 -1.40 17.93 -8.23
N VAL A 105 -1.55 16.65 -7.93
CA VAL A 105 -0.59 15.85 -7.15
C VAL A 105 -0.11 14.67 -7.97
N SER A 106 1.13 14.24 -7.74
CA SER A 106 1.73 13.11 -8.45
C SER A 106 1.88 11.93 -7.51
N GLU A 107 1.90 10.71 -8.06
CA GLU A 107 2.21 9.49 -7.31
C GLU A 107 3.29 8.65 -7.99
N TYR A 108 3.93 7.82 -7.18
CA TYR A 108 4.87 6.82 -7.65
C TYR A 108 4.12 5.63 -8.25
N LEU A 109 4.44 5.29 -9.50
CA LEU A 109 3.98 4.07 -10.15
C LEU A 109 5.15 3.11 -10.35
N CYS A 110 5.08 1.92 -9.73
CA CYS A 110 6.08 0.89 -9.96
C CYS A 110 5.75 0.07 -11.22
N ASP A 111 6.75 -0.58 -11.83
CA ASP A 111 6.52 -1.49 -12.95
C ASP A 111 5.48 -2.55 -12.59
N GLY A 112 4.45 -2.71 -13.41
CA GLY A 112 3.30 -3.54 -13.05
C GLY A 112 3.57 -5.03 -13.10
N ALA A 113 4.46 -5.48 -13.99
CA ALA A 113 4.83 -6.89 -14.07
C ALA A 113 5.70 -7.28 -12.87
N GLU A 114 6.67 -6.45 -12.52
CA GLU A 114 7.53 -6.68 -11.35
C GLU A 114 6.77 -6.51 -10.05
N TYR A 115 5.91 -5.49 -9.93
CA TYR A 115 5.03 -5.33 -8.76
C TYR A 115 4.21 -6.60 -8.53
N THR A 116 3.52 -7.10 -9.57
CA THR A 116 2.71 -8.33 -9.49
C THR A 116 3.57 -9.54 -9.12
N ARG A 117 4.75 -9.70 -9.73
CA ARG A 117 5.69 -10.78 -9.41
C ARG A 117 6.07 -10.77 -7.93
N GLN A 118 6.42 -9.60 -7.40
CA GLN A 118 6.81 -9.46 -6.00
C GLN A 118 5.64 -9.71 -5.06
N THR A 119 4.47 -9.14 -5.32
CA THR A 119 3.30 -9.30 -4.44
C THR A 119 2.79 -10.74 -4.43
N GLU A 120 2.66 -11.38 -5.59
CA GLU A 120 2.17 -12.75 -5.68
C GLU A 120 3.21 -13.77 -5.20
N GLY A 121 4.51 -13.54 -5.44
CA GLY A 121 5.57 -14.40 -4.92
C GLY A 121 5.60 -14.41 -3.39
N ILE A 122 5.51 -13.22 -2.76
CA ILE A 122 5.42 -13.12 -1.30
C ILE A 122 4.12 -13.78 -0.79
N ARG A 123 3.01 -13.57 -1.48
CA ARG A 123 1.71 -14.14 -1.12
C ARG A 123 1.74 -15.68 -1.14
N ALA A 124 2.25 -16.27 -2.22
CA ALA A 124 2.35 -17.71 -2.39
C ALA A 124 3.13 -18.33 -1.23
N GLU A 125 4.34 -17.83 -0.96
CA GLU A 125 5.19 -18.40 0.10
C GLU A 125 4.59 -18.23 1.50
N LEU A 126 3.88 -17.13 1.77
CA LEU A 126 3.23 -16.89 3.05
C LEU A 126 1.92 -17.68 3.26
N LEU A 127 1.22 -18.08 2.20
CA LEU A 127 -0.11 -18.72 2.30
C LEU A 127 -0.13 -20.20 1.93
N GLU A 128 0.78 -20.66 1.09
CA GLU A 128 0.89 -22.06 0.65
C GLU A 128 1.74 -22.89 1.62
N ASP A 129 1.45 -24.18 1.73
CA ASP A 129 2.16 -25.09 2.64
C ASP A 129 3.63 -25.23 2.21
N GLY A 130 4.56 -24.97 3.13
CA GLY A 130 5.99 -24.99 2.84
C GLY A 130 6.82 -24.21 3.86
N GLU A 131 8.14 -24.28 3.69
CA GLU A 131 9.08 -23.45 4.43
C GLU A 131 9.04 -22.02 3.91
N ILE A 132 9.10 -21.05 4.84
CA ILE A 132 9.17 -19.63 4.51
C ILE A 132 10.63 -19.20 4.63
N SER A 133 11.17 -18.67 3.55
CA SER A 133 12.52 -18.13 3.46
C SER A 133 12.73 -16.95 4.40
N SER A 134 13.97 -16.77 4.85
CA SER A 134 14.39 -15.61 5.65
C SER A 134 14.04 -14.28 4.96
N GLU A 135 14.12 -14.25 3.63
CA GLU A 135 13.80 -13.07 2.84
C GLU A 135 12.31 -12.69 2.95
N ILE A 136 11.40 -13.66 2.81
CA ILE A 136 9.96 -13.42 2.97
C ILE A 136 9.62 -13.06 4.42
N ILE A 137 10.32 -13.62 5.42
CA ILE A 137 10.16 -13.22 6.83
C ILE A 137 10.53 -11.74 7.01
N PHE A 138 11.62 -11.27 6.40
CA PHE A 138 12.03 -9.87 6.42
C PHE A 138 11.03 -8.97 5.69
N LEU A 139 10.60 -9.34 4.48
CA LEU A 139 9.60 -8.58 3.72
C LEU A 139 8.28 -8.48 4.48
N TRP A 140 7.79 -9.57 5.06
CA TRP A 140 6.59 -9.53 5.89
C TRP A 140 6.74 -8.56 7.07
N TRP A 141 7.84 -8.67 7.81
CA TRP A 141 8.08 -7.78 8.95
C TRP A 141 8.15 -6.31 8.53
N LEU A 142 8.85 -6.01 7.42
CA LEU A 142 8.94 -4.67 6.84
C LEU A 142 7.56 -4.14 6.43
N MET A 143 6.73 -4.98 5.81
CA MET A 143 5.37 -4.61 5.41
C MET A 143 4.47 -4.34 6.61
N ARG A 144 4.59 -5.15 7.66
CA ARG A 144 3.88 -4.97 8.93
C ARG A 144 4.26 -3.66 9.61
N GLU A 145 5.56 -3.42 9.79
CA GLU A 145 6.06 -2.20 10.42
C GLU A 145 5.81 -0.95 9.58
N SER A 146 5.67 -1.08 8.26
CA SER A 146 5.34 0.05 7.37
C SER A 146 3.83 0.21 7.11
N SER A 147 3.01 -0.69 7.66
CA SER A 147 1.55 -0.76 7.47
C SER A 147 1.08 -0.97 6.02
N CYS A 148 1.96 -1.37 5.10
CA CYS A 148 1.58 -1.62 3.72
C CYS A 148 1.00 -3.02 3.47
N PHE A 149 1.14 -3.96 4.41
CA PHE A 149 0.55 -5.30 4.29
C PHE A 149 -0.99 -5.29 4.12
N TYR A 150 -1.70 -4.25 4.59
CA TYR A 150 -3.14 -4.08 4.34
C TYR A 150 -3.50 -3.72 2.88
N ASP A 151 -2.50 -3.42 2.05
CA ASP A 151 -2.67 -3.25 0.62
C ASP A 151 -2.60 -4.60 -0.12
N LEU A 152 -1.97 -5.61 0.49
CA LEU A 152 -1.72 -6.90 -0.15
C LEU A 152 -2.59 -8.02 0.42
N PHE A 153 -2.90 -8.02 1.72
CA PHE A 153 -3.55 -9.15 2.38
C PHE A 153 -4.91 -8.77 2.97
N SER A 154 -5.87 -9.68 2.87
CA SER A 154 -7.14 -9.56 3.57
C SER A 154 -6.99 -9.84 5.07
N PRO A 155 -7.95 -9.42 5.90
CA PRO A 155 -7.90 -9.74 7.34
C PRO A 155 -7.78 -11.23 7.64
N LEU A 156 -8.49 -12.08 6.89
CA LEU A 156 -8.43 -13.54 7.05
C LEU A 156 -7.04 -14.10 6.73
N GLU A 157 -6.39 -13.57 5.70
CA GLU A 157 -5.04 -13.97 5.33
C GLU A 157 -4.01 -13.48 6.33
N ILE A 158 -4.16 -12.26 6.83
CA ILE A 158 -3.30 -11.73 7.90
C ILE A 158 -3.37 -12.64 9.13
N ASP A 159 -4.56 -13.12 9.50
CA ASP A 159 -4.72 -14.06 10.63
C ASP A 159 -4.01 -15.40 10.35
N LYS A 160 -4.21 -15.98 9.15
CA LYS A 160 -3.53 -17.22 8.74
C LYS A 160 -2.00 -17.07 8.73
N ILE A 161 -1.48 -15.99 8.15
CA ILE A 161 -0.04 -15.70 8.07
C ILE A 161 0.53 -15.50 9.48
N THR A 162 -0.20 -14.80 10.35
CA THR A 162 0.23 -14.58 11.74
C THR A 162 0.36 -15.90 12.50
N GLN A 163 -0.56 -16.85 12.31
CA GLN A 163 -0.48 -18.18 12.91
C GLN A 163 0.80 -18.91 12.47
N ARG A 164 1.07 -18.99 11.15
CA ARG A 164 2.28 -19.62 10.62
C ARG A 164 3.56 -18.97 11.13
N LEU A 165 3.61 -17.65 11.17
CA LEU A 165 4.81 -16.93 11.62
C LEU A 165 5.05 -17.06 13.12
N ASN A 166 4.02 -17.31 13.94
CA ASN A 166 4.20 -17.63 15.35
C ASN A 166 4.93 -18.97 15.53
N GLU A 167 4.62 -19.97 14.71
CA GLU A 167 5.32 -21.26 14.72
C GLU A 167 6.79 -21.10 14.33
N ILE A 168 7.07 -20.34 13.27
CA ILE A 168 8.44 -20.02 12.84
C ILE A 168 9.18 -19.21 13.91
N HIS A 169 8.52 -18.25 14.54
CA HIS A 169 9.10 -17.45 15.62
C HIS A 169 9.59 -18.32 16.78
N LEU A 170 8.93 -19.45 17.08
CA LEU A 170 9.40 -20.36 18.13
C LEU A 170 10.70 -21.07 17.76
N ASN A 171 10.95 -21.29 16.47
CA ASN A 171 12.02 -22.13 15.95
C ASN A 171 13.21 -21.36 15.34
N SER A 172 13.04 -20.08 14.96
CA SER A 172 14.11 -19.27 14.36
C SER A 172 14.62 -18.17 15.31
N LYS A 173 15.93 -18.16 15.58
CA LYS A 173 16.57 -17.10 16.37
C LYS A 173 16.50 -15.74 15.68
N VAL A 174 16.71 -15.70 14.36
CA VAL A 174 16.56 -14.49 13.53
C VAL A 174 15.16 -13.92 13.66
N ALA A 175 14.12 -14.75 13.54
CA ALA A 175 12.74 -14.31 13.66
C ALA A 175 12.43 -13.75 15.06
N LYS A 176 13.02 -14.33 16.12
CA LYS A 176 12.91 -13.80 17.49
C LYS A 176 13.52 -12.42 17.62
N GLU A 177 14.73 -12.23 17.11
CA GLU A 177 15.44 -10.96 17.18
C GLU A 177 14.75 -9.89 16.33
N LEU A 178 14.34 -10.24 15.10
CA LEU A 178 13.65 -9.35 14.17
C LEU A 178 12.33 -8.82 14.76
N PHE A 179 11.49 -9.69 15.32
CA PHE A 179 10.16 -9.29 15.79
C PHE A 179 10.20 -8.36 17.02
N ASN A 180 11.32 -8.33 17.73
CA ASN A 180 11.58 -7.39 18.82
C ASN A 180 11.98 -5.99 18.34
N LEU A 181 12.42 -5.84 17.08
CA LEU A 181 12.75 -4.55 16.49
C LEU A 181 11.48 -3.73 16.17
N LYS A 182 11.64 -2.40 16.06
CA LYS A 182 10.57 -1.45 15.77
C LYS A 182 10.99 -0.37 14.78
N LEU A 183 10.13 -0.05 13.80
CA LEU A 183 10.31 1.10 12.90
C LEU A 183 9.25 2.19 13.05
N GLN A 184 8.21 1.91 13.84
CA GLN A 184 7.17 2.87 14.18
C GLN A 184 7.45 3.56 15.52
N ARG A 185 7.24 4.87 15.58
CA ARG A 185 7.24 5.64 16.82
C ARG A 185 6.02 5.27 17.66
N LYS A 186 6.10 5.42 18.98
CA LYS A 186 4.97 5.14 19.90
C LYS A 186 3.71 5.94 19.53
N THR A 187 3.86 7.18 19.05
CA THR A 187 2.73 7.97 18.54
C THR A 187 2.07 7.32 17.34
N GLU A 188 2.86 6.90 16.34
CA GLU A 188 2.39 6.17 15.15
C GLU A 188 1.67 4.84 15.54
N GLN A 189 2.17 4.13 16.58
CA GLN A 189 1.58 2.89 17.09
C GLN A 189 0.23 3.08 17.82
N ILE A 190 0.05 4.18 18.56
CA ILE A 190 -1.21 4.46 19.28
C ILE A 190 -2.36 4.66 18.29
N TYR A 191 -2.10 5.29 17.15
CA TYR A 191 -3.10 5.46 16.10
C TYR A 191 -3.47 4.13 15.43
N ALA A 192 -2.50 3.26 15.16
CA ALA A 192 -2.76 1.91 14.65
C ALA A 192 -3.67 1.09 15.59
N LYS A 193 -3.51 1.22 16.91
CA LYS A 193 -4.35 0.52 17.91
C LYS A 193 -5.77 1.08 18.00
N TYR A 194 -5.96 2.39 17.87
CA TYR A 194 -7.28 3.03 17.86
C TYR A 194 -8.13 2.53 16.68
N LEU A 195 -7.50 2.21 15.55
CA LEU A 195 -8.15 1.67 14.35
C LEU A 195 -8.66 0.23 14.54
N LYS A 196 -7.87 -0.64 15.18
CA LYS A 196 -8.28 -2.01 15.48
C LYS A 196 -9.57 -2.06 16.30
N LYS A 197 -9.77 -1.09 17.20
CA LYS A 197 -10.97 -1.00 18.06
C LYS A 197 -12.23 -0.46 17.35
N LYS A 198 -12.07 0.27 16.23
CA LYS A 198 -13.21 0.73 15.40
C LYS A 198 -13.56 -0.25 14.27
N HIS A 199 -12.66 -1.16 13.90
CA HIS A 199 -12.87 -2.20 12.88
C HIS A 199 -14.06 -3.13 13.15
N GLU A 200 -14.45 -3.31 14.41
CA GLU A 200 -15.57 -4.18 14.80
C GLU A 200 -16.97 -3.55 14.60
N ILE A 201 -17.10 -2.26 14.23
CA ILE A 201 -18.36 -1.51 14.41
C ILE A 201 -19.14 -1.16 13.11
N PHE A 202 -18.59 -1.33 11.90
CA PHE A 202 -19.30 -0.85 10.69
C PHE A 202 -19.37 -1.90 9.57
N THR A 203 -20.48 -2.64 9.55
CA THR A 203 -20.93 -3.42 8.39
C THR A 203 -22.24 -2.78 7.89
N THR A 204 -22.42 -2.63 6.57
CA THR A 204 -23.71 -2.21 6.00
C THR A 204 -24.25 -3.29 5.08
N ALA A 205 -25.56 -3.25 4.82
CA ALA A 205 -26.33 -4.30 4.16
C ALA A 205 -26.01 -4.52 2.66
N LEU A 206 -25.16 -3.69 2.03
CA LEU A 206 -24.76 -3.80 0.62
C LEU A 206 -23.31 -4.33 0.43
N GLY A 207 -22.69 -4.80 1.50
CA GLY A 207 -21.33 -5.33 1.52
C GLY A 207 -20.54 -4.82 2.72
N THR A 208 -19.46 -5.51 3.10
CA THR A 208 -18.57 -5.17 4.21
C THR A 208 -18.04 -3.74 4.07
N GLY A 209 -18.70 -2.80 4.74
CA GLY A 209 -18.48 -1.37 4.63
C GLY A 209 -17.38 -0.89 5.57
N PHE A 210 -16.11 -1.12 5.22
CA PHE A 210 -14.98 -0.57 5.97
C PHE A 210 -13.94 0.09 5.07
N LEU A 211 -13.99 1.42 4.99
CA LEU A 211 -12.90 2.41 4.80
C LEU A 211 -13.48 3.76 4.38
N PHE A 212 -14.43 4.27 5.16
CA PHE A 212 -14.81 5.67 5.08
C PHE A 212 -14.52 6.29 6.45
N ILE A 213 -13.64 7.29 6.43
CA ILE A 213 -13.18 8.11 7.57
C ILE A 213 -11.97 7.52 8.35
N VAL A 214 -10.80 7.43 7.71
CA VAL A 214 -9.48 7.53 8.39
C VAL A 214 -8.42 8.09 7.42
N PRO A 215 -8.21 9.42 7.34
CA PRO A 215 -7.22 10.04 6.44
C PRO A 215 -5.75 9.94 6.93
N PHE A 216 -5.40 8.97 7.78
CA PHE A 216 -4.11 9.01 8.50
C PHE A 216 -3.02 8.09 7.95
N PHE A 217 -3.42 7.08 7.16
CA PHE A 217 -2.56 6.44 6.16
C PHE A 217 -3.12 6.81 4.79
N GLU A 218 -2.55 7.82 4.14
CA GLU A 218 -2.92 8.30 2.78
C GLU A 218 -2.86 7.21 1.70
N ARG A 219 -2.42 5.99 2.03
CA ARG A 219 -2.57 4.84 1.15
C ARG A 219 -4.04 4.52 0.86
N LYS A 220 -5.02 4.94 1.67
CA LYS A 220 -6.44 4.61 1.44
C LYS A 220 -7.31 5.86 1.45
N GLU A 221 -6.97 6.83 0.60
CA GLU A 221 -7.85 7.98 0.36
C GLU A 221 -9.13 7.53 -0.37
N SER A 222 -10.28 8.03 0.08
CA SER A 222 -11.59 7.78 -0.52
C SER A 222 -11.75 8.70 -1.73
N VAL A 223 -11.50 8.18 -2.93
CA VAL A 223 -11.68 8.93 -4.19
C VAL A 223 -13.15 8.86 -4.59
N PHE A 224 -13.80 10.02 -4.72
CA PHE A 224 -15.12 10.16 -5.30
C PHE A 224 -15.02 10.82 -6.67
N ILE A 225 -15.37 10.04 -7.69
CA ILE A 225 -15.40 10.48 -9.08
C ILE A 225 -16.84 10.84 -9.41
N ASP A 226 -17.13 12.13 -9.56
CA ASP A 226 -18.42 12.59 -10.05
C ASP A 226 -18.64 12.15 -11.51
N VAL A 227 -19.90 11.99 -11.90
CA VAL A 227 -20.27 11.86 -13.31
C VAL A 227 -20.97 13.13 -13.75
N GLU A 228 -20.59 13.66 -14.91
CA GLU A 228 -21.10 14.93 -15.43
C GLU A 228 -22.61 14.89 -15.74
N GLN A 229 -23.16 13.69 -15.92
CA GLN A 229 -24.57 13.47 -16.22
C GLN A 229 -25.19 12.45 -15.26
N TRP A 230 -26.50 12.61 -15.03
CA TRP A 230 -27.26 11.65 -14.25
C TRP A 230 -27.50 10.38 -15.06
N PHE A 231 -26.73 9.34 -14.79
CA PHE A 231 -26.88 8.05 -15.45
C PHE A 231 -27.76 7.11 -14.61
N SER A 232 -28.95 6.81 -15.15
CA SER A 232 -29.77 5.67 -14.69
C SER A 232 -29.12 4.32 -15.04
N ASP A 233 -28.34 4.31 -16.12
CA ASP A 233 -27.60 3.15 -16.63
C ASP A 233 -26.25 2.98 -15.92
N LYS A 234 -26.04 1.79 -15.33
CA LYS A 234 -24.81 1.43 -14.61
C LYS A 234 -23.59 1.35 -15.55
N ASP A 235 -23.78 0.94 -16.80
CA ASP A 235 -22.68 0.70 -17.74
C ASP A 235 -22.15 2.04 -18.29
N LYS A 236 -23.05 2.99 -18.54
CA LYS A 236 -22.66 4.39 -18.88
C LYS A 236 -21.92 5.08 -17.74
N ARG A 237 -22.37 4.87 -16.49
CA ARG A 237 -21.67 5.40 -15.30
C ARG A 237 -20.26 4.86 -15.20
N LEU A 238 -20.07 3.55 -15.39
CA LEU A 238 -18.75 2.94 -15.39
C LEU A 238 -17.88 3.49 -16.53
N SER A 239 -18.41 3.56 -17.76
CA SER A 239 -17.69 4.12 -18.91
C SER A 239 -17.17 5.54 -18.62
N SER A 240 -18.01 6.42 -18.08
CA SER A 240 -17.62 7.79 -17.74
C SER A 240 -16.47 7.85 -16.72
N VAL A 241 -16.43 6.93 -15.77
CA VAL A 241 -15.33 6.81 -14.81
C VAL A 241 -14.04 6.32 -15.48
N LEU A 242 -14.15 5.31 -16.35
CA LEU A 242 -13.01 4.78 -17.11
C LEU A 242 -12.39 5.85 -18.02
N ASP A 243 -13.22 6.64 -18.71
CA ASP A 243 -12.79 7.73 -19.58
C ASP A 243 -11.99 8.78 -18.79
N ARG A 244 -12.41 9.09 -17.56
CA ARG A 244 -11.71 10.04 -16.70
C ARG A 244 -10.32 9.54 -16.28
N PHE A 245 -10.19 8.25 -15.95
CA PHE A 245 -8.88 7.65 -15.67
C PHE A 245 -7.96 7.68 -16.89
N ALA A 246 -8.49 7.30 -18.07
CA ALA A 246 -7.72 7.30 -19.31
C ALA A 246 -7.24 8.73 -19.67
N LEU A 247 -8.10 9.74 -19.48
CA LEU A 247 -7.76 11.15 -19.69
C LEU A 247 -6.65 11.64 -18.75
N LYS A 248 -6.54 11.07 -17.55
CA LYS A 248 -5.47 11.35 -16.59
C LYS A 248 -4.23 10.46 -16.74
N GLY A 249 -4.22 9.58 -17.74
CA GLY A 249 -3.06 8.75 -18.09
C GLY A 249 -2.94 7.45 -17.29
N HIS A 250 -3.97 7.05 -16.55
CA HIS A 250 -3.98 5.78 -15.83
C HIS A 250 -4.31 4.61 -16.75
N VAL A 251 -3.69 3.46 -16.50
CA VAL A 251 -4.01 2.21 -17.19
C VAL A 251 -5.12 1.50 -16.43
N VAL A 252 -6.25 1.24 -17.09
CA VAL A 252 -7.41 0.61 -16.43
C VAL A 252 -7.81 -0.68 -17.12
N SER A 253 -8.09 -1.72 -16.32
CA SER A 253 -8.72 -2.96 -16.79
C SER A 253 -9.94 -3.28 -15.94
N VAL A 254 -11.02 -3.74 -16.59
CA VAL A 254 -12.25 -4.16 -15.91
C VAL A 254 -12.13 -5.65 -15.59
N ILE A 255 -12.12 -5.98 -14.30
CA ILE A 255 -12.02 -7.37 -13.82
C ILE A 255 -13.40 -8.02 -13.73
N ARG A 256 -14.39 -7.26 -13.24
CA ARG A 256 -15.76 -7.74 -13.09
C ARG A 256 -16.75 -6.58 -13.24
N THR A 257 -17.81 -6.79 -14.01
CA THR A 257 -18.94 -5.85 -14.11
C THR A 257 -20.06 -6.22 -13.14
N GLY A 258 -21.00 -5.31 -12.89
CA GLY A 258 -22.11 -5.55 -11.97
C GLY A 258 -22.63 -4.28 -11.31
N GLN A 259 -23.33 -4.43 -10.19
CA GLN A 259 -23.78 -3.28 -9.37
C GLN A 259 -22.61 -2.53 -8.75
N THR A 260 -21.57 -3.27 -8.35
CA THR A 260 -20.28 -2.74 -7.88
C THR A 260 -19.17 -3.34 -8.75
N PRO A 261 -18.81 -2.69 -9.87
CA PRO A 261 -17.73 -3.16 -10.72
C PRO A 261 -16.40 -3.25 -9.97
N LEU A 262 -15.56 -4.21 -10.36
CA LEU A 262 -14.18 -4.34 -9.89
C LEU A 262 -13.25 -4.00 -11.06
N ILE A 263 -12.40 -3.01 -10.86
CA ILE A 263 -11.43 -2.56 -11.84
C ILE A 263 -10.02 -2.64 -11.25
N LYS A 264 -9.01 -2.74 -12.09
CA LYS A 264 -7.61 -2.51 -11.74
C LYS A 264 -7.19 -1.20 -12.38
N VAL A 265 -6.79 -0.24 -11.56
CA VAL A 265 -6.20 1.04 -12.01
C VAL A 265 -4.73 0.96 -11.65
N ASP A 266 -3.88 1.01 -12.68
CA ASP A 266 -2.46 0.75 -12.60
C ASP A 266 -2.15 -0.58 -11.89
N ASN A 267 -1.58 -0.53 -10.69
CA ASN A 267 -1.23 -1.73 -9.92
C ASN A 267 -2.25 -2.09 -8.83
N ILE A 268 -3.31 -1.31 -8.65
CA ILE A 268 -4.22 -1.42 -7.50
C ILE A 268 -5.63 -1.74 -7.97
N TYR A 269 -6.29 -2.66 -7.25
CA TYR A 269 -7.69 -3.01 -7.51
C TYR A 269 -8.64 -2.10 -6.74
N TYR A 270 -9.73 -1.72 -7.38
CA TYR A 270 -10.77 -0.88 -6.82
C TYR A 270 -12.16 -1.43 -7.14
N GLU A 271 -13.00 -1.50 -6.12
CA GLU A 271 -14.43 -1.58 -6.29
C GLU A 271 -15.01 -0.19 -6.54
N CYS A 272 -15.83 -0.10 -7.58
CA CYS A 272 -16.54 1.09 -7.99
C CYS A 272 -17.92 1.10 -7.35
N ILE A 273 -18.09 1.78 -6.22
CA ILE A 273 -19.35 1.83 -5.48
C ILE A 273 -20.19 3.00 -5.97
N PRO A 274 -21.35 2.79 -6.63
CA PRO A 274 -22.25 3.87 -7.00
C PRO A 274 -22.65 4.67 -5.76
N THR A 275 -22.39 5.98 -5.78
CA THR A 275 -22.57 6.84 -4.61
C THR A 275 -23.17 8.18 -5.05
N GLN A 276 -23.89 8.81 -4.14
CA GLN A 276 -24.31 10.20 -4.28
C GLN A 276 -23.72 11.00 -3.12
N VAL A 277 -23.21 12.19 -3.43
CA VAL A 277 -22.77 13.16 -2.42
C VAL A 277 -23.64 14.40 -2.53
N VAL A 278 -23.98 14.99 -1.38
CA VAL A 278 -24.76 16.22 -1.32
C VAL A 278 -23.84 17.32 -0.82
N VAL A 279 -23.56 18.30 -1.69
CA VAL A 279 -22.87 19.53 -1.31
C VAL A 279 -23.91 20.65 -1.20
N LYS A 280 -24.32 21.21 -2.34
CA LYS A 280 -25.49 22.11 -2.45
C LYS A 280 -26.64 21.46 -3.23
N VAL A 281 -26.28 20.65 -4.22
CA VAL A 281 -27.18 19.80 -5.01
C VAL A 281 -26.67 18.36 -4.98
N PRO A 282 -27.53 17.35 -5.19
CA PRO A 282 -27.09 15.96 -5.30
C PRO A 282 -26.18 15.78 -6.52
N ILE A 283 -24.98 15.24 -6.29
CA ILE A 283 -24.03 14.88 -7.33
C ILE A 283 -23.89 13.36 -7.33
N GLN A 284 -24.17 12.74 -8.47
CA GLN A 284 -23.98 11.32 -8.67
C GLN A 284 -22.53 11.03 -9.05
N GLY A 285 -22.03 9.87 -8.63
CA GLY A 285 -20.70 9.44 -8.99
C GLY A 285 -20.41 8.02 -8.55
N VAL A 286 -19.12 7.71 -8.52
CA VAL A 286 -18.57 6.44 -8.07
C VAL A 286 -17.52 6.73 -7.02
N ARG A 287 -17.61 5.98 -5.93
CA ARG A 287 -16.65 6.02 -4.85
C ARG A 287 -15.75 4.80 -4.95
N LEU A 288 -14.45 5.03 -5.06
CA LEU A 288 -13.47 3.96 -5.15
C LEU A 288 -13.19 3.38 -3.77
N ARG A 289 -13.26 2.06 -3.67
CA ARG A 289 -12.81 1.30 -2.50
C ARG A 289 -11.69 0.38 -2.93
N ARG A 290 -10.49 0.52 -2.35
CA ARG A 290 -9.41 -0.43 -2.60
C ARG A 290 -9.88 -1.85 -2.28
N TYR A 291 -9.61 -2.76 -3.19
CA TYR A 291 -9.94 -4.17 -3.09
C TYR A 291 -8.64 -4.97 -3.00
N VAL A 292 -8.60 -5.92 -2.08
CA VAL A 292 -7.52 -6.91 -2.01
C VAL A 292 -8.07 -8.17 -2.65
N MET A 293 -7.45 -8.62 -3.73
CA MET A 293 -7.78 -9.92 -4.33
C MET A 293 -7.51 -11.00 -3.28
N THR A 294 -8.46 -11.90 -3.05
CA THR A 294 -8.38 -13.03 -2.11
C THR A 294 -8.67 -14.32 -2.84
#